data_AF-A0A6J4JS32-F1
#
_entry.id   AF-A0A6J4JS32-F1
#
_cell.length_a   1.000
_cell.length_b   1.000
_cell.length_c   1.000
_cell.angle_alpha   90.00
_cell.angle_beta   90.00
_cell.angle_gamma   90.00
#
_symmetry.space_group_name_H-M   'P 1'
#
loop_
_entity.id
_entity.type
_entity.pdbx_description
1 polymer ?
#
loop_
_entity_poly.entity_id
_entity_poly.type
_entity_poly.pdbx_seq_one_letter_code
_entity_poly.pdbx_strand_id
1 'polypeptide(L)'
;MVFFADPRDVAALNEWILPAHERRRLVFVVESASDDTPRFTWEPATEGATSLDWPLWPVVWSAVELLTADALRRVLECANDPCGWLFVDLSRNRSRRWCDMRDCANKVKARRHHARTKRASDRGKTNDAAGGA
;
A
#
# COMPACT_ATOMS: atom_id res chain seq x y z
N MET A 1 1.05 7.17 -15.25
CA MET A 1 1.78 7.79 -14.13
C MET A 1 3.17 7.18 -14.15
N VAL A 2 4.15 7.94 -14.64
CA VAL A 2 5.55 7.49 -14.62
C VAL A 2 6.06 7.83 -13.24
N PHE A 3 6.32 6.82 -12.40
CA PHE A 3 7.07 7.04 -11.17
C PHE A 3 8.48 7.44 -11.59
N PHE A 4 8.80 8.72 -11.51
CA PHE A 4 10.20 9.15 -11.59
C PHE A 4 10.76 8.96 -10.18
N ALA A 5 11.59 7.94 -9.99
CA ALA A 5 12.31 7.78 -8.73
C ALA A 5 13.26 8.96 -8.59
N ASP A 6 13.12 9.74 -7.52
CA ASP A 6 14.09 10.80 -7.23
C ASP A 6 15.47 10.15 -7.03
N PRO A 7 16.54 10.64 -7.67
CA PRO A 7 17.88 10.07 -7.51
C PRO A 7 18.32 9.98 -6.05
N ARG A 8 17.82 10.85 -5.16
CA ARG A 8 18.08 10.82 -3.72
C ARG A 8 17.42 9.62 -3.04
N ASP A 9 16.21 9.24 -3.46
CA ASP A 9 15.51 8.08 -2.92
C ASP A 9 16.23 6.79 -3.33
N VAL A 10 16.71 6.73 -4.58
CA VAL A 10 17.50 5.60 -5.08
C VAL A 10 18.84 5.51 -4.36
N ALA A 11 19.52 6.63 -4.15
CA ALA A 11 20.78 6.68 -3.43
C ALA A 11 20.62 6.21 -1.98
N ALA A 12 19.58 6.70 -1.30
CA ALA A 12 19.26 6.26 0.06
C ALA A 12 18.99 4.76 0.09
N LEU A 13 18.19 4.21 -0.83
CA LEU A 13 17.97 2.77 -0.88
C LEU A 13 19.30 2.02 -1.06
N ASN A 14 20.11 2.41 -2.04
CA ASN A 14 21.38 1.76 -2.35
C ASN A 14 22.37 1.74 -1.17
N GLU A 15 22.37 2.78 -0.33
CA GLU A 15 23.18 2.83 0.89
C GLU A 15 22.85 1.70 1.87
N TRP A 16 21.57 1.31 1.95
CA TRP A 16 21.09 0.31 2.91
C TRP A 16 21.01 -1.12 2.35
N ILE A 17 21.04 -1.32 1.02
CA ILE A 17 20.87 -2.64 0.41
C ILE A 17 21.94 -3.64 0.87
N LEU A 18 23.22 -3.26 0.78
CA LEU A 18 24.31 -4.18 1.11
C LEU A 18 24.35 -4.51 2.61
N PRO A 19 24.31 -3.53 3.54
CA PRO A 19 24.28 -3.82 4.97
C PRO A 19 23.07 -4.67 5.38
N ALA A 20 21.91 -4.43 4.77
CA ALA A 20 20.74 -5.27 4.98
C ALA A 20 21.04 -6.69 4.47
N HIS A 21 21.43 -6.86 3.19
CA HIS A 21 21.65 -8.18 2.57
C HIS A 21 22.68 -9.06 3.30
N GLU A 22 23.77 -8.50 3.79
CA GLU A 22 24.79 -9.23 4.57
C GLU A 22 24.25 -9.80 5.89
N ARG A 23 23.18 -9.21 6.41
CA ARG A 23 22.52 -9.59 7.67
C ARG A 23 21.26 -10.40 7.42
N ARG A 24 21.22 -11.15 6.32
CA ARG A 24 20.16 -12.10 5.99
C ARG A 24 20.63 -13.52 6.33
N ARG A 25 19.91 -14.20 7.22
CA ARG A 25 20.18 -15.60 7.55
C ARG A 25 19.14 -16.50 6.91
N LEU A 26 19.59 -17.58 6.27
CA LEU A 26 18.71 -18.65 5.81
C LEU A 26 18.35 -19.54 7.00
N VAL A 27 17.06 -19.67 7.27
CA VAL A 27 16.53 -20.45 8.39
C VAL A 27 15.63 -21.55 7.84
N PHE A 28 15.79 -22.75 8.38
CA PHE A 28 14.94 -23.89 8.08
C PHE A 28 13.78 -23.92 9.07
N VAL A 29 12.56 -23.76 8.56
CA VAL A 29 11.33 -23.68 9.35
C VAL A 29 10.51 -24.95 9.15
N VAL A 30 10.20 -25.60 10.27
CA VAL A 30 9.25 -26.70 10.37
C VAL A 30 8.09 -26.18 11.22
N GLU A 31 6.99 -25.81 10.58
CA GLU A 31 5.80 -25.32 11.31
C GLU A 31 5.00 -26.49 11.86
N SER A 32 4.57 -26.40 13.12
CA SER A 32 3.85 -27.46 13.82
C SER A 32 2.36 -27.57 13.43
N ALA A 33 1.90 -26.97 12.33
CA ALA A 33 0.48 -26.92 11.98
C ALA A 33 0.18 -27.05 10.48
N SER A 34 -0.61 -28.09 10.17
CA SER A 34 -1.36 -28.43 8.95
C SER A 34 -0.60 -28.69 7.65
N ASP A 35 0.56 -28.10 7.42
CA ASP A 35 1.38 -28.35 6.23
C ASP A 35 2.79 -28.70 6.69
N ASP A 36 3.06 -29.99 6.88
CA ASP A 36 4.32 -30.55 7.40
C ASP A 36 5.48 -30.43 6.38
N THR A 37 5.34 -29.52 5.42
CA THR A 37 6.34 -29.27 4.38
C THR A 37 7.39 -28.33 4.96
N PRO A 38 8.61 -28.83 5.24
CA PRO A 38 9.68 -27.97 5.68
C PRO A 38 9.98 -26.92 4.61
N ARG A 39 10.23 -25.68 5.02
CA ARG A 39 10.59 -24.60 4.10
C ARG A 39 11.82 -23.86 4.58
N PHE A 40 12.57 -23.34 3.62
CA PHE A 40 13.60 -22.35 3.90
C PHE A 40 12.99 -20.96 3.83
N THR A 41 13.24 -20.15 4.85
CA THR A 41 12.89 -18.73 4.86
C THR A 41 14.13 -17.90 5.15
N TRP A 42 14.08 -16.64 4.78
CA TRP A 42 15.12 -15.69 5.14
C TRP A 42 14.67 -14.83 6.31
N GLU A 43 15.53 -14.70 7.33
CA GLU A 43 15.28 -13.86 8.49
C GLU A 43 16.38 -12.80 8.66
N PRO A 44 16.07 -11.62 9.24
CA PRO A 44 17.09 -10.70 9.71
C PRO A 44 17.97 -11.35 10.79
N ALA A 45 19.28 -11.37 10.55
CA ALA A 45 20.29 -11.70 11.54
C ALA A 45 20.45 -10.51 12.49
N THR A 46 19.69 -10.53 13.59
CA THR A 46 19.70 -9.46 14.60
C THR A 46 20.74 -9.70 15.69
N GLU A 47 21.46 -10.83 15.65
CA GLU A 47 22.49 -11.15 16.63
C GLU A 47 23.60 -10.09 16.59
N GLY A 48 23.85 -9.44 17.73
CA GLY A 48 24.87 -8.39 17.83
C GLY A 48 24.48 -7.06 17.15
N ALA A 49 23.23 -6.90 16.71
CA ALA A 49 22.73 -5.61 16.25
C ALA A 49 22.65 -4.64 17.45
N THR A 50 23.62 -3.75 17.56
CA THR A 50 23.66 -2.68 18.56
C THR A 50 23.00 -1.38 18.05
N SER A 51 22.70 -1.32 16.75
CA SER A 51 22.03 -0.19 16.11
C SER A 51 20.52 -0.42 16.00
N LEU A 52 19.75 0.67 16.08
CA LEU A 52 18.30 0.70 15.86
C LEU A 52 17.92 0.59 14.37
N ASP A 53 18.88 0.32 13.48
CA ASP A 53 18.64 0.17 12.05
C ASP A 53 18.08 -1.19 11.65
N TRP A 54 18.19 -2.21 12.52
CA TRP A 54 17.77 -3.57 12.19
C TRP A 54 16.29 -3.71 11.75
N PRO A 55 15.32 -2.90 12.24
CA PRO A 55 13.95 -2.93 11.73
C PRO A 55 13.83 -2.43 10.28
N LEU A 56 14.81 -1.65 9.78
CA LEU A 56 14.82 -1.14 8.41
C LEU A 56 15.27 -2.20 7.41
N TRP A 57 16.09 -3.18 7.80
CA TRP A 57 16.57 -4.22 6.87
C TRP A 57 15.43 -4.98 6.16
N PRO A 58 14.40 -5.52 6.85
CA PRO A 58 13.29 -6.16 6.17
C PRO A 58 12.49 -5.20 5.28
N VAL A 59 12.42 -3.91 5.63
CA VAL A 59 11.77 -2.87 4.81
C VAL A 59 12.55 -2.65 3.51
N VAL A 60 13.88 -2.52 3.60
CA VAL A 60 14.77 -2.34 2.45
C VAL A 60 14.69 -3.54 1.51
N TRP A 61 14.70 -4.77 2.04
CA TRP A 61 14.53 -5.96 1.20
C TRP A 61 13.17 -5.99 0.51
N SER A 62 12.08 -5.74 1.25
CA SER A 62 10.74 -5.70 0.68
C SER A 62 10.63 -4.65 -0.43
N ALA A 63 11.29 -3.49 -0.23
CA ALA A 63 11.33 -2.42 -1.22
C ALA A 63 12.11 -2.85 -2.48
N VAL A 64 13.30 -3.44 -2.34
CA VAL A 64 14.09 -3.95 -3.48
C VAL A 64 13.33 -5.04 -4.23
N GLU A 65 12.78 -6.03 -3.52
CA GLU A 65 11.99 -7.11 -4.12
C GLU A 65 10.81 -6.53 -4.92
N LEU A 66 10.09 -5.54 -4.37
CA LEU A 66 9.00 -4.87 -5.09
C LEU A 66 9.48 -4.06 -6.29
N LEU A 67 10.54 -3.26 -6.14
CA LEU A 67 11.04 -2.33 -7.16
C LEU A 67 11.70 -3.05 -8.35
N THR A 68 12.22 -4.25 -8.12
CA THR A 68 12.86 -5.09 -9.16
C THR A 68 11.91 -6.12 -9.78
N ALA A 69 10.73 -6.33 -9.19
CA ALA A 69 9.73 -7.27 -9.69
C ALA A 69 8.72 -6.63 -10.66
N ASP A 70 8.08 -7.46 -11.49
CA ASP A 70 6.96 -7.02 -12.35
C ASP A 70 5.74 -6.53 -11.53
N ALA A 71 5.69 -6.88 -10.24
CA ALA A 71 4.73 -6.37 -9.27
C ALA A 71 4.74 -4.83 -9.14
N LEU A 72 5.85 -4.16 -9.48
CA LEU A 72 5.93 -2.70 -9.48
C LEU A 72 4.85 -2.06 -10.36
N ARG A 73 4.50 -2.68 -11.48
CA ARG A 73 3.43 -2.20 -12.39
C ARG A 73 2.03 -2.22 -11.76
N ARG A 74 1.89 -2.90 -10.61
CA ARG A 74 0.65 -3.01 -9.85
C ARG A 74 0.63 -2.04 -8.66
N VAL A 75 1.67 -1.24 -8.45
CA VAL A 75 1.67 -0.17 -7.44
C VAL A 75 0.82 0.99 -7.95
N LEU A 76 -0.19 1.35 -7.18
CA LEU A 76 -1.15 2.41 -7.48
C LEU A 76 -1.25 3.38 -6.31
N GLU A 77 -1.52 4.64 -6.60
CA GLU A 77 -1.94 5.62 -5.60
C GLU A 77 -3.45 5.54 -5.34
N CYS A 78 -3.87 5.69 -4.09
CA CYS A 78 -5.26 5.66 -3.68
C CYS A 78 -6.06 6.79 -4.34
N ALA A 79 -7.10 6.44 -5.10
CA ALA A 79 -7.95 7.40 -5.80
C ALA A 79 -8.91 8.20 -4.89
N ASN A 80 -8.79 8.07 -3.56
CA ASN A 80 -9.59 8.79 -2.58
C ASN A 80 -8.83 10.05 -2.12
N ASP A 81 -8.99 11.17 -2.81
CA ASP A 81 -8.35 12.44 -2.41
C ASP A 81 -8.81 12.93 -1.03
N PRO A 82 -7.90 13.33 -0.10
CA PRO A 82 -6.44 13.47 -0.24
C PRO A 82 -5.62 12.34 0.40
N CYS A 83 -6.00 11.08 0.21
CA CYS A 83 -5.33 9.94 0.86
C CYS A 83 -3.86 9.82 0.46
N GLY A 84 -3.53 9.73 -0.83
CA GLY A 84 -2.14 9.66 -1.30
C GLY A 84 -1.38 8.36 -0.96
N TRP A 85 -2.01 7.39 -0.28
CA TRP A 85 -1.36 6.12 0.05
C TRP A 85 -1.11 5.28 -1.21
N LEU A 86 0.08 4.68 -1.29
CA LEU A 86 0.41 3.67 -2.29
C LEU A 86 -0.04 2.28 -1.85
N PHE A 87 -0.44 1.44 -2.80
CA PHE A 87 -0.80 0.04 -2.54
C PHE A 87 -0.51 -0.84 -3.76
N VAL A 88 -0.31 -2.14 -3.53
CA VAL A 88 -0.18 -3.13 -4.61
C VAL A 88 -1.56 -3.69 -4.96
N ASP A 89 -1.96 -3.62 -6.23
CA ASP A 89 -3.20 -4.23 -6.72
C ASP A 89 -3.05 -5.75 -6.89
N LEU A 90 -3.40 -6.46 -5.83
CA LEU A 90 -3.48 -7.92 -5.77
C LEU A 90 -4.83 -8.47 -6.27
N SER A 91 -5.74 -7.63 -6.78
CA SER A 91 -7.01 -8.11 -7.33
C SER A 91 -6.80 -8.88 -8.63
N ARG A 92 -7.62 -9.91 -8.85
CA ARG A 92 -7.54 -10.79 -10.04
C ARG A 92 -7.55 -10.02 -11.35
N ASN A 93 -8.37 -8.97 -11.43
CA ASN A 93 -8.65 -8.23 -12.66
C ASN A 93 -8.02 -6.82 -12.69
N ARG A 94 -7.07 -6.51 -11.77
CA ARG A 94 -6.43 -5.19 -11.66
C ARG A 94 -7.43 -4.03 -11.56
N SER A 95 -8.46 -4.23 -10.75
CA SER A 95 -9.60 -3.32 -10.65
C SER A 95 -9.62 -2.51 -9.35
N ARG A 96 -8.63 -2.66 -8.47
CA ARG A 96 -8.63 -1.98 -7.17
C ARG A 96 -8.24 -0.52 -7.36
N ARG A 97 -9.04 0.39 -6.80
CA ARG A 97 -8.84 1.85 -6.91
C ARG A 97 -8.52 2.53 -5.59
N TRP A 98 -8.64 1.81 -4.48
CA TRP A 98 -8.52 2.36 -3.13
C TRP A 98 -7.58 1.50 -2.30
N CYS A 99 -6.74 2.15 -1.48
CA CYS A 99 -5.81 1.47 -0.59
C CYS A 99 -6.51 0.55 0.40
N ASP A 100 -7.73 0.87 0.81
CA ASP A 100 -8.55 0.03 1.68
C ASP A 100 -10.05 0.14 1.35
N MET A 101 -10.74 -0.99 1.45
CA MET A 101 -12.17 -1.09 1.14
C MET A 101 -13.06 -0.61 2.29
N ARG A 102 -12.63 -0.76 3.54
CA ARG A 102 -13.38 -0.36 4.73
C ARG A 102 -13.27 1.14 4.99
N ASP A 103 -12.12 1.73 4.66
CA ASP A 103 -11.84 3.14 4.90
C ASP A 103 -12.08 3.99 3.66
N CYS A 104 -11.18 3.90 2.67
CA CYS A 104 -11.19 4.82 1.53
C CYS A 104 -12.39 4.60 0.60
N ALA A 105 -12.73 3.34 0.29
CA ALA A 105 -13.87 3.06 -0.59
C ALA A 105 -15.21 3.50 0.05
N ASN A 106 -15.39 3.25 1.36
CA ASN A 106 -16.59 3.66 2.08
C ASN A 106 -16.69 5.18 2.22
N LYS A 107 -15.59 5.88 2.51
CA LYS A 107 -15.55 7.36 2.52
C LYS A 107 -16.01 7.94 1.17
N VAL A 108 -15.54 7.40 0.04
CA VAL A 108 -15.99 7.83 -1.29
C VAL A 108 -17.49 7.56 -1.50
N LYS A 109 -17.97 6.37 -1.12
CA LYS A 109 -19.41 6.03 -1.22
C LYS A 109 -20.28 6.98 -0.40
N ALA A 110 -19.89 7.27 0.85
CA ALA A 110 -20.60 8.19 1.74
C ALA A 110 -20.63 9.61 1.15
N ARG A 111 -19.48 10.16 0.71
CA ARG A 111 -19.42 11.48 0.05
C ARG A 111 -20.36 11.56 -1.16
N ARG A 112 -20.38 10.52 -2.00
CA ARG A 112 -21.29 10.43 -3.16
C ARG A 112 -22.76 10.33 -2.78
N HIS A 113 -23.09 9.70 -1.65
CA HIS A 113 -24.46 9.62 -1.17
C HIS A 113 -24.92 10.98 -0.64
N HIS A 114 -24.14 11.63 0.23
CA HIS A 114 -24.45 12.96 0.77
C HIS A 114 -24.57 14.03 -0.32
N ALA A 115 -23.71 14.00 -1.35
CA ALA A 115 -23.82 14.92 -2.48
C ALA A 115 -25.14 14.75 -3.26
N ARG A 116 -25.65 13.51 -3.37
CA ARG A 116 -26.93 13.21 -4.04
C ARG A 116 -28.11 13.66 -3.21
N THR A 117 -28.12 13.38 -1.91
CA THR A 117 -29.21 13.79 -1.01
C THR A 117 -29.28 15.31 -0.87
N LYS A 118 -28.14 16.00 -0.78
CA LYS A 118 -28.09 17.47 -0.80
C LYS A 118 -28.66 18.04 -2.10
N ARG A 119 -28.24 17.54 -3.27
CA ARG A 119 -28.77 17.99 -4.56
C ARG A 119 -30.27 17.75 -4.72
N ALA A 120 -30.80 16.66 -4.17
CA ALA A 120 -32.23 16.38 -4.17
C ALA A 120 -33.00 17.38 -3.27
N SER A 121 -32.47 17.66 -2.08
CA SER A 121 -33.05 18.66 -1.17
C SER A 121 -33.02 20.07 -1.76
N ASP A 122 -31.89 20.46 -2.36
CA ASP A 122 -31.73 21.77 -3.01
C ASP A 122 -32.71 21.92 -4.19
N ARG A 123 -32.93 20.86 -4.98
CA ARG A 123 -33.91 20.86 -6.09
C ARG A 123 -35.36 20.97 -5.60
N GLY A 124 -35.70 20.34 -4.47
CA GLY A 124 -37.03 20.49 -3.86
C GLY A 124 -37.30 21.95 -3.50
N LYS A 125 -36.34 22.59 -2.81
CA LYS A 125 -36.43 24.00 -2.43
C LYS A 125 -36.58 24.95 -3.62
N THR A 126 -35.86 24.70 -4.73
CA THR A 126 -35.99 25.54 -5.93
C THR A 126 -37.36 25.41 -6.58
N ASN A 127 -37.98 24.22 -6.53
CA ASN A 127 -39.30 23.99 -7.11
C ASN A 127 -40.40 24.61 -6.24
N ASP A 128 -40.29 24.54 -4.91
CA ASP A 128 -41.24 25.16 -3.99
C ASP A 128 -41.24 26.69 -4.11
N ALA A 129 -40.08 27.29 -4.38
CA ALA A 129 -39.97 28.74 -4.61
C ALA A 129 -40.55 29.21 -5.97
N ALA A 130 -40.67 28.31 -6.96
CA ALA A 130 -41.16 28.63 -8.30
C ALA A 130 -42.67 28.38 -8.48
N GLY A 131 -43.30 27.57 -7.62
CA GLY A 131 -44.73 27.21 -7.72
C GLY A 131 -45.68 28.12 -6.93
N GLY A 132 -45.19 29.22 -6.34
CA GLY A 132 -45.96 30.11 -5.47
C GLY A 132 -46.48 31.40 -6.12
N ALA A 133 -46.62 31.45 -7.45
CA ALA A 133 -47.15 32.61 -8.19
C ALA A 133 -48.45 32.27 -8.92
#